data_AF-A0A4U3MI30-F1
#
_entry.id   AF-A0A4U3MI30-F1
#
_cell.length_a   1.000
_cell.length_b   1.000
_cell.length_c   1.000
_cell.angle_alpha   90.00
_cell.angle_beta   90.00
_cell.angle_gamma   90.00
#
_symmetry.space_group_name_H-M   'P 1'
#
loop_
_entity.id
_entity.type
_entity.pdbx_description
1 polymer ?
#
loop_
_entity_poly.entity_id
_entity_poly.type
_entity_poly.pdbx_seq_one_letter_code
_entity_poly.pdbx_strand_id
1 'polypeptide(L)'
;MYDDGLVTCTDTELIIRTYYLWGGDKSIALRAIRAVNAVPLPHGSWRLWGTGDFVHWYNLDRDRPRRRMALWIDVGARIVPSVTPRDPRRLITELASRGIRTNRAGWVQRGPGWMRLA
;
A
#
# COMPACT_ATOMS: atom_id res chain seq x y z
N MET A 1 3.16 -16.46 2.26
CA MET A 1 2.52 -15.71 3.37
C MET A 1 3.47 -14.61 3.85
N TYR A 2 2.95 -13.41 4.09
CA TYR A 2 3.74 -12.22 4.47
C TYR A 2 3.20 -11.59 5.75
N ASP A 3 4.10 -11.14 6.62
CA ASP A 3 3.78 -10.29 7.78
C ASP A 3 5.00 -9.46 8.15
N ASP A 4 4.83 -8.15 8.35
CA ASP A 4 5.90 -7.25 8.80
C ASP A 4 5.52 -6.39 10.02
N GLY A 5 4.42 -6.74 10.68
CA GLY A 5 3.86 -6.02 11.82
C GLY A 5 2.98 -4.81 11.46
N LEU A 6 3.01 -4.33 10.21
CA LEU A 6 2.13 -3.26 9.70
C LEU A 6 1.09 -3.82 8.73
N VAL A 7 1.48 -4.83 7.95
CA VAL A 7 0.66 -5.47 6.94
C VAL A 7 0.87 -6.98 6.99
N THR A 8 -0.23 -7.73 6.99
CA THR A 8 -0.23 -9.18 6.88
C THR A 8 -0.95 -9.58 5.59
N CYS A 9 -0.36 -10.47 4.80
CA CYS A 9 -0.96 -11.03 3.60
C CYS A 9 -1.22 -12.53 3.84
N THR A 10 -2.46 -12.85 4.17
CA THR A 10 -2.99 -14.22 4.36
C THR A 10 -3.43 -14.79 3.03
N ASP A 11 -3.84 -16.05 2.95
CA ASP A 11 -4.20 -16.67 1.66
C ASP A 11 -5.43 -16.05 1.00
N THR A 12 -6.29 -15.39 1.76
CA THR A 12 -7.55 -14.80 1.27
C THR A 12 -7.65 -13.30 1.49
N GLU A 13 -6.81 -12.70 2.35
CA GLU A 13 -6.93 -11.29 2.74
C GLU A 13 -5.58 -10.58 2.88
N LEU A 14 -5.62 -9.27 2.65
CA LEU A 14 -4.61 -8.31 3.06
C LEU A 14 -5.12 -7.56 4.29
N ILE A 15 -4.44 -7.71 5.41
CA ILE A 15 -4.77 -7.06 6.69
C ILE A 15 -3.80 -5.90 6.90
N ILE A 16 -4.32 -4.70 7.06
CA ILE A 16 -3.56 -3.49 7.32
C ILE A 16 -3.77 -3.08 8.77
N ARG A 17 -2.72 -3.10 9.58
CA ARG A 17 -2.81 -2.86 11.01
C ARG A 17 -2.91 -1.38 11.37
N THR A 18 -3.68 -1.05 12.40
CA THR A 18 -3.88 0.34 12.88
C THR A 18 -4.29 1.28 11.73
N TYR A 19 -5.27 0.85 10.94
CA TYR A 19 -5.74 1.56 9.77
C TYR A 19 -6.70 2.69 10.13
N TYR A 20 -7.71 2.41 10.96
CA TYR A 20 -8.76 3.37 11.31
C TYR A 20 -8.30 4.27 12.45
N LEU A 21 -8.61 5.56 12.33
CA LEU A 21 -8.39 6.52 13.42
C LEU A 21 -9.04 5.97 14.70
N TRP A 22 -8.33 6.04 15.82
CA TRP A 22 -8.71 5.43 17.13
C TRP A 22 -8.49 3.92 17.27
N GLY A 23 -7.80 3.30 16.31
CA GLY A 23 -7.39 1.91 16.37
C GLY A 23 -8.24 1.01 15.48
N GLY A 24 -7.79 -0.24 15.33
CA GLY A 24 -8.44 -1.24 14.49
C GLY A 24 -7.77 -1.45 13.15
N ASP A 25 -7.87 -2.69 12.70
CA ASP A 25 -7.24 -3.18 11.48
C ASP A 25 -8.25 -3.16 10.33
N LYS A 26 -7.73 -3.05 9.10
CA LYS A 26 -8.54 -3.17 7.89
C LYS A 26 -8.19 -4.46 7.17
N SER A 27 -9.13 -5.38 7.12
CA SER A 27 -9.06 -6.57 6.24
C SER A 27 -9.63 -6.24 4.87
N ILE A 28 -8.90 -6.61 3.83
CA ILE A 28 -9.28 -6.47 2.43
C ILE A 28 -9.17 -7.84 1.78
N ALA A 29 -10.28 -8.41 1.32
CA ALA A 29 -10.24 -9.65 0.57
C ALA A 29 -9.37 -9.49 -0.68
N LEU A 30 -8.48 -10.43 -0.97
CA LEU A 30 -7.56 -10.34 -2.12
C LEU A 30 -8.31 -10.21 -3.45
N ARG A 31 -9.48 -10.86 -3.57
CA ARG A 31 -10.39 -10.74 -4.73
C ARG A 31 -10.94 -9.32 -4.96
N ALA A 32 -10.95 -8.48 -3.93
CA ALA A 32 -11.40 -7.09 -4.03
C ALA A 32 -10.27 -6.15 -4.49
N ILE A 33 -9.01 -6.61 -4.47
CA ILE A 33 -7.86 -5.83 -4.92
C ILE A 33 -7.79 -5.89 -6.45
N ARG A 34 -7.98 -4.74 -7.10
CA ARG A 34 -7.90 -4.59 -8.56
C ARG A 34 -6.46 -4.46 -9.04
N ALA A 35 -5.66 -3.70 -8.30
CA ALA A 35 -4.25 -3.48 -8.58
C ALA A 35 -3.49 -3.03 -7.32
N VAL A 36 -2.18 -3.25 -7.32
CA VAL A 36 -1.25 -2.67 -6.35
C VAL A 36 -0.21 -1.84 -7.08
N ASN A 37 -0.09 -0.58 -6.67
CA ASN A 37 0.84 0.37 -7.25
C ASN A 37 1.96 0.69 -6.27
N ALA A 38 3.20 0.42 -6.66
CA ALA A 38 4.39 0.78 -5.91
C ALA A 38 4.81 2.21 -6.28
N VAL A 39 4.79 3.11 -5.30
CA VAL A 39 5.14 4.52 -5.51
C VAL A 39 6.33 4.93 -4.65
N PRO A 40 7.30 5.68 -5.19
CA PRO A 40 8.40 6.20 -4.40
C PRO A 40 7.88 7.21 -3.39
N LEU A 41 8.46 7.21 -2.19
CA LEU A 41 8.22 8.23 -1.18
C LEU A 41 9.37 9.24 -1.16
N PRO A 42 9.09 10.54 -1.02
CA PRO A 42 10.13 11.51 -0.73
C PRO A 42 10.78 11.18 0.62
N HIS A 43 12.06 11.54 0.77
CA HIS A 43 12.72 11.52 2.06
C HIS A 43 11.94 12.38 3.07
N GLY A 44 11.74 11.87 4.30
CA GLY A 44 11.03 12.63 5.33
C GLY A 44 9.51 12.67 5.11
N SER A 45 8.89 11.57 4.67
CA SER A 45 7.43 11.45 4.63
C SER A 45 6.83 11.41 6.06
N TRP A 46 6.63 12.58 6.67
CA TRP A 46 6.16 12.76 8.06
C TRP A 46 4.66 12.51 8.30
N ARG A 47 3.88 12.22 7.26
CA ARG A 47 2.46 11.85 7.42
C ARG A 47 2.36 10.42 7.98
N LEU A 48 2.48 10.29 9.30
CA LEU A 48 2.54 8.97 9.95
C LEU A 48 1.21 8.21 9.86
N TRP A 49 0.07 8.90 9.74
CA TRP A 49 -1.26 8.29 9.72
C TRP A 49 -2.26 9.12 8.92
N GLY A 50 -3.26 8.45 8.32
CA GLY A 50 -4.37 9.07 7.63
C GLY A 50 -3.99 9.59 6.25
N THR A 51 -4.66 10.65 5.82
CA THR A 51 -4.54 11.19 4.47
C THR A 51 -3.97 12.62 4.47
N GLY A 52 -3.21 12.95 3.43
CA GLY A 52 -2.75 14.32 3.14
C GLY A 52 -3.42 14.94 1.91
N ASP A 53 -4.08 14.13 1.08
CA ASP A 53 -4.65 14.51 -0.22
C ASP A 53 -6.12 14.08 -0.38
N PHE A 54 -6.74 13.58 0.69
CA PHE A 54 -8.11 13.05 0.75
C PHE A 54 -8.40 11.83 -0.13
N VAL A 55 -7.37 11.22 -0.73
CA VAL A 55 -7.49 10.03 -1.57
C VAL A 55 -6.73 8.87 -0.95
N HIS A 56 -5.47 9.06 -0.61
CA HIS A 56 -4.62 8.00 -0.07
C HIS A 56 -4.69 8.01 1.45
N TRP A 57 -5.27 6.94 2.01
CA TRP A 57 -5.36 6.77 3.46
C TRP A 57 -4.31 5.78 3.94
N TYR A 58 -3.36 6.28 4.71
CA TYR A 58 -2.31 5.46 5.29
C TYR A 58 -2.67 4.99 6.69
N ASN A 59 -2.23 3.79 7.03
CA ASN A 59 -2.25 3.30 8.41
C ASN A 59 -1.14 3.95 9.24
N LEU A 60 -1.20 3.80 10.57
CA LEU A 60 -0.19 4.35 11.46
C LEU A 60 1.16 3.61 11.26
N ASP A 61 2.13 4.28 10.66
CA ASP A 61 3.52 3.82 10.55
C ASP A 61 4.47 4.88 11.14
N ARG A 62 4.98 4.63 12.34
CA ARG A 62 5.93 5.53 13.03
C ARG A 62 7.29 5.59 12.33
N ASP A 63 7.65 4.53 11.59
CA ASP A 63 8.91 4.44 10.86
C ASP A 63 8.79 5.05 9.45
N ARG A 64 7.62 5.55 9.06
CA ARG A 64 7.35 6.07 7.71
C ARG A 64 8.40 7.05 7.17
N PRO A 65 8.95 8.00 7.95
CA PRO A 65 9.98 8.91 7.46
C PRO A 65 11.24 8.21 6.93
N ARG A 66 11.49 6.97 7.38
CA ARG A 66 12.62 6.12 6.95
C ARG A 66 12.26 5.26 5.73
N ARG A 67 10.99 5.15 5.37
CA ARG A 67 10.52 4.36 4.22
C ARG A 67 10.86 5.08 2.92
N ARG A 68 11.00 4.30 1.84
CA ARG A 68 11.32 4.81 0.50
C ARG A 68 10.25 4.49 -0.53
N MET A 69 9.31 3.62 -0.19
CA MET A 69 8.26 3.18 -1.09
C MET A 69 6.97 2.97 -0.30
N ALA A 70 5.85 3.34 -0.91
CA ALA A 70 4.51 2.99 -0.47
C ALA A 70 3.87 2.06 -1.50
N LEU A 71 2.91 1.26 -1.05
CA LEU A 71 2.00 0.51 -1.91
C LEU A 71 0.61 1.12 -1.78
N TRP A 72 0.02 1.50 -2.91
CA TRP A 72 -1.36 1.91 -3.02
C TRP A 72 -2.19 0.72 -3.46
N ILE A 73 -3.18 0.36 -2.65
CA ILE A 73 -4.03 -0.81 -2.85
C ILE A 73 -5.34 -0.34 -3.50
N ASP A 74 -5.45 -0.49 -4.82
CA ASP A 74 -6.68 -0.14 -5.53
C ASP A 74 -7.74 -1.21 -5.28
N VAL A 75 -8.81 -0.81 -4.58
CA VAL A 75 -9.99 -1.63 -4.30
C VAL A 75 -11.23 -1.14 -5.06
N GLY A 76 -11.06 -0.20 -5.99
CA GLY A 76 -12.15 0.41 -6.74
C GLY A 76 -12.99 1.44 -5.99
N ALA A 77 -12.50 1.93 -4.85
CA ALA A 77 -13.16 2.94 -4.04
C ALA A 77 -12.45 4.29 -4.15
N ARG A 78 -13.15 5.37 -3.77
CA ARG A 78 -12.58 6.73 -3.75
C ARG A 78 -11.37 6.87 -2.82
N ILE A 79 -11.41 6.20 -1.67
CA ILE A 79 -10.30 6.16 -0.72
C ILE A 79 -9.45 4.94 -1.04
N VAL A 80 -8.16 5.16 -1.28
CA VAL A 80 -7.17 4.15 -1.62
C VAL A 80 -6.37 3.79 -0.35
N PRO A 81 -6.58 2.59 0.23
CA PRO A 81 -5.74 2.10 1.30
C PRO A 81 -4.29 2.11 0.87
N SER A 82 -3.43 2.72 1.67
CA SER A 82 -2.03 2.93 1.32
C SER A 82 -1.15 2.49 2.48
N VAL A 83 -0.07 1.77 2.18
CA VAL A 83 0.78 1.16 3.20
C VAL A 83 2.25 1.36 2.88
N THR A 84 3.08 1.36 3.92
CA THR A 84 4.54 1.48 3.82
C THR A 84 5.22 0.26 4.43
N PRO A 85 5.09 -0.91 3.77
CA PRO A 85 5.60 -2.17 4.30
C PRO A 85 7.11 -2.10 4.51
N ARG A 86 7.62 -2.88 5.47
CA ARG A 86 9.06 -2.99 5.75
C ARG A 86 9.80 -3.63 4.58
N ASP A 87 9.19 -4.62 3.93
CA ASP A 87 9.72 -5.28 2.74
C ASP A 87 8.68 -5.23 1.59
N PRO A 88 8.61 -4.10 0.86
CA PRO A 88 7.65 -3.94 -0.21
C PRO A 88 7.86 -4.93 -1.36
N ARG A 89 9.12 -5.35 -1.62
CA ARG A 89 9.41 -6.29 -2.71
C ARG A 89 8.81 -7.65 -2.42
N ARG A 90 8.99 -8.15 -1.19
CA ARG A 90 8.40 -9.43 -0.78
C ARG A 90 6.87 -9.38 -0.82
N LEU A 91 6.24 -8.31 -0.32
CA LEU A 91 4.78 -8.18 -0.39
C LEU A 91 4.26 -8.12 -1.84
N ILE A 92 4.93 -7.39 -2.74
CA ILE A 92 4.59 -7.36 -4.17
C ILE A 92 4.68 -8.76 -4.78
N THR A 93 5.75 -9.51 -4.51
CA THR A 93 5.93 -10.88 -5.01
C THR A 93 4.82 -11.81 -4.52
N GLU A 94 4.44 -11.71 -3.25
CA GLU A 94 3.36 -12.51 -2.64
C GLU A 94 1.98 -12.16 -3.20
N LEU A 95 1.71 -10.90 -3.52
CA LEU A 95 0.46 -10.49 -4.16
C LEU A 95 0.43 -10.93 -5.63
N ALA A 96 1.55 -10.79 -6.35
CA ALA A 96 1.66 -11.20 -7.74
C ALA A 96 1.52 -12.72 -7.92
N SER A 97 2.08 -13.53 -7.01
CA SER A 97 1.93 -14.99 -7.04
C SER A 97 0.48 -15.45 -6.87
N ARG A 98 -0.39 -14.57 -6.33
CA ARG A 98 -1.83 -14.79 -6.14
C ARG A 98 -2.68 -14.16 -7.26
N GLY A 99 -2.06 -13.77 -8.36
CA GLY A 99 -2.74 -13.24 -9.54
C GLY A 99 -3.16 -11.77 -9.43
N ILE A 100 -2.76 -11.06 -8.37
CA ILE A 100 -3.04 -9.63 -8.24
C ILE A 100 -2.09 -8.86 -9.16
N ARG A 101 -2.67 -7.95 -9.95
CA ARG A 101 -1.89 -7.07 -10.82
C ARG A 101 -1.04 -6.13 -9.98
N THR A 102 0.27 -6.23 -10.10
CA THR A 102 1.22 -5.31 -9.48
C THR A 102 1.92 -4.51 -10.58
N ASN A 103 2.03 -3.20 -10.41
CA ASN A 103 2.95 -2.46 -11.27
C ASN A 103 4.39 -2.75 -10.78
N ARG A 104 5.31 -3.05 -11.70
CA ARG A 104 6.74 -3.14 -11.34
C ARG A 104 7.17 -1.76 -10.88
N ALA A 105 7.85 -1.69 -9.74
CA ALA A 105 8.47 -0.47 -9.20
C ALA A 105 9.11 0.32 -10.35
N GLY A 106 8.66 1.57 -10.55
CA GLY A 106 9.06 2.36 -11.71
C GLY A 106 7.92 2.96 -12.53
N TRP A 107 6.65 2.81 -12.13
CA TRP A 107 5.54 3.47 -12.82
C TRP A 107 4.66 4.24 -11.83
N VAL A 108 4.51 5.54 -12.05
CA VAL A 108 3.61 6.40 -11.27
C VAL A 108 2.39 6.70 -12.11
N GLN A 109 1.20 6.54 -11.53
CA GLN A 109 -0.05 6.98 -12.13
C GLN A 109 -0.20 8.50 -11.91
N ARG A 110 -0.23 9.28 -12.98
CA ARG A 110 -0.64 10.70 -12.93
C ARG A 110 -1.83 10.89 -13.87
N GLY A 111 -3.01 11.14 -13.29
CA GLY A 111 -4.26 11.19 -14.04
C GLY A 111 -4.61 9.83 -14.68
N PRO A 112 -5.25 9.80 -15.85
CA PRO A 112 -5.60 8.53 -16.53
C PRO A 112 -4.40 7.82 -17.20
N GLY A 113 -3.17 8.35 -17.09
CA GLY A 113 -1.98 7.81 -17.77
C GLY A 113 -0.89 7.26 -16.82
N TRP A 114 -0.08 6.35 -17.36
CA TRP A 114 1.07 5.73 -16.68
C TRP A 114 2.38 6.30 -17.22
N MET A 115 3.26 6.78 -16.34
CA MET A 115 4.61 7.24 -16.71
C MET A 115 5.69 6.38 -16.05
N ARG A 116 6.76 6.12 -16.81
CA ARG A 116 7.95 5.40 -16.36
C ARG A 116 8.81 6.36 -15.51
N LEU A 117 9.24 5.94 -14.33
CA LEU A 117 10.31 6.57 -13.57
C LEU A 117 11.60 6.24 -14.32
N ALA A 118 12.30 7.29 -14.76
CA ALA A 118 13.62 7.20 -15.36
C ALA A 118 14.66 6.70 -14.36
#